data_AF-A0A2V7D0E1-F1
#
_entry.id   AF-A0A2V7D0E1-F1
#
_cell.length_a   1.000
_cell.length_b   1.000
_cell.length_c   1.000
_cell.angle_alpha   90.00
_cell.angle_beta   90.00
_cell.angle_gamma   90.00
#
_symmetry.space_group_name_H-M   'P 1'
#
loop_
_entity.id
_entity.type
_entity.pdbx_description
1 polymer ?
#
loop_
_entity_poly.entity_id
_entity_poly.type
_entity_poly.pdbx_seq_one_letter_code
_entity_poly.pdbx_strand_id
1 'polypeptide(L)'
;MRDGSAIERGLDGTTTEYHDMAVAGDGVEQLLVRLFTEHWADLTVGPLIEGAAYEIQFAAPPKVTKLDGYLTVDTGAWHFHLCVNDHRGPQSPELARIRRVARAAFFKTEGGSCAPAIWGLRLWNGRGEQMITILFPNPHFDEKWQRLREPRWEKMELWQELRRRYAGG
;
A
#
# COMPACT_ATOMS: atom_id res chain seq x y z
N MET A 1 4.36 -19.46 -6.54
CA MET A 1 5.49 -18.63 -6.07
C MET A 1 5.99 -17.86 -7.26
N ARG A 2 5.67 -16.57 -7.37
CA ARG A 2 6.47 -15.65 -8.19
C ARG A 2 7.36 -14.95 -7.19
N ASP A 3 8.54 -15.51 -7.03
CA ASP A 3 9.66 -14.80 -6.46
C ASP A 3 10.19 -13.92 -7.59
N GLY A 4 10.12 -12.61 -7.46
CA GLY A 4 10.46 -11.75 -8.59
C GLY A 4 10.20 -10.28 -8.32
N SER A 5 11.29 -9.54 -8.16
CA SER A 5 11.27 -8.11 -8.39
C SER A 5 10.86 -7.83 -9.83
N ALA A 6 9.87 -6.96 -10.04
CA ALA A 6 9.44 -6.53 -11.38
C ALA A 6 9.74 -5.04 -11.58
N ILE A 7 10.18 -4.66 -12.78
CA ILE A 7 10.40 -3.26 -13.15
C ILE A 7 9.38 -2.88 -14.22
N GLU A 8 8.55 -1.89 -13.92
CA GLU A 8 7.59 -1.29 -14.86
C GLU A 8 8.09 0.09 -15.29
N ARG A 9 7.95 0.42 -16.58
CA ARG A 9 8.29 1.74 -17.14
C ARG A 9 7.01 2.50 -17.46
N GLY A 10 6.84 3.66 -16.83
CA GLY A 10 5.70 4.54 -17.05
C GLY A 10 5.80 5.29 -18.37
N LEU A 11 4.65 5.69 -18.91
CA LEU A 11 4.58 6.54 -20.11
C LEU A 11 5.07 7.97 -19.84
N ASP A 12 5.12 8.36 -18.58
CA ASP A 12 5.64 9.63 -18.05
C ASP A 12 7.17 9.61 -17.83
N GLY A 13 7.85 8.51 -18.21
CA GLY A 13 9.28 8.34 -18.03
C GLY A 13 9.69 7.88 -16.62
N THR A 14 8.73 7.59 -15.74
CA THR A 14 9.02 6.98 -14.44
C THR A 14 9.42 5.51 -14.59
N THR A 15 10.14 4.99 -13.61
CA THR A 15 10.42 3.55 -13.47
C THR A 15 9.98 3.12 -12.08
N THR A 16 9.16 2.07 -11.99
CA THR A 16 8.71 1.51 -10.72
C THR A 16 9.26 0.09 -10.55
N GLU A 17 10.07 -0.09 -9.51
CA GLU A 17 10.49 -1.40 -9.02
C GLU A 17 9.47 -1.90 -8.01
N TYR A 18 9.01 -3.14 -8.18
CA TYR A 18 8.10 -3.84 -7.27
C TYR A 18 8.81 -5.02 -6.62
N HIS A 19 8.56 -5.21 -5.32
CA HIS A 19 8.92 -6.39 -4.54
C HIS A 19 7.62 -7.05 -4.07
N ASP A 20 7.22 -8.08 -4.80
CA ASP A 20 5.98 -8.81 -4.53
C ASP A 20 6.09 -9.60 -3.21
N MET A 21 5.02 -9.54 -2.40
CA MET A 21 4.88 -10.37 -1.20
C MET A 21 3.87 -11.49 -1.42
N ALA A 22 4.00 -12.58 -0.65
CA ALA A 22 3.02 -13.66 -0.70
C ALA A 22 1.64 -13.16 -0.22
N VAL A 23 0.61 -13.42 -1.04
CA VAL A 23 -0.80 -13.11 -0.73
C VAL A 23 -1.60 -14.30 -0.21
N ALA A 24 -0.94 -15.45 -0.03
CA ALA A 24 -1.52 -16.63 0.62
C ALA A 24 -1.45 -16.48 2.14
N GLY A 25 -2.46 -17.00 2.84
CA GLY A 25 -2.58 -16.85 4.29
C GLY A 25 -2.82 -15.39 4.72
N ASP A 26 -2.42 -15.07 5.96
CA ASP A 26 -2.82 -13.82 6.63
C ASP A 26 -1.76 -12.70 6.53
N GLY A 27 -0.69 -12.90 5.77
CA GLY A 27 0.46 -11.97 5.75
C GLY A 27 0.08 -10.53 5.37
N VAL A 28 -0.77 -10.36 4.35
CA VAL A 28 -1.29 -9.05 3.94
C VAL A 28 -2.17 -8.43 5.03
N GLU A 29 -3.04 -9.22 5.65
CA GLU A 29 -3.90 -8.74 6.75
C GLU A 29 -3.06 -8.27 7.94
N GLN A 30 -2.07 -9.05 8.37
CA GLN A 30 -1.17 -8.70 9.48
C GLN A 30 -0.38 -7.43 9.19
N LEU A 31 0.15 -7.29 7.97
CA LEU A 31 0.87 -6.08 7.55
C LEU A 31 -0.04 -4.84 7.62
N LEU A 32 -1.24 -4.92 7.06
CA LEU A 32 -2.16 -3.79 7.06
C LEU A 32 -2.67 -3.44 8.46
N VAL A 33 -2.95 -4.44 9.31
CA VAL A 33 -3.27 -4.20 10.72
C VAL A 33 -2.13 -3.44 11.40
N ARG A 34 -0.88 -3.87 11.22
CA ARG A 34 0.29 -3.18 11.78
C ARG A 34 0.39 -1.74 11.28
N LEU A 35 0.30 -1.53 9.96
CA LEU A 35 0.36 -0.20 9.36
C LEU A 35 -0.70 0.75 9.92
N PHE A 36 -1.95 0.31 10.00
CA PHE A 36 -3.05 1.18 10.43
C PHE A 36 -3.24 1.29 11.94
N THR A 37 -2.61 0.42 12.74
CA THR A 37 -2.65 0.52 14.21
C THR A 37 -1.42 1.20 14.79
N GLU A 38 -0.23 0.94 14.23
CA GLU A 38 1.05 1.41 14.79
C GLU A 38 1.63 2.60 14.02
N HIS A 39 1.40 2.69 12.71
CA HIS A 39 2.11 3.63 11.83
C HIS A 39 1.20 4.62 11.10
N TRP A 40 -0.10 4.63 11.40
CA TRP A 40 -1.12 5.40 10.69
C TRP A 40 -0.79 6.88 10.50
N ALA A 41 -0.08 7.50 11.45
CA ALA A 41 0.24 8.92 11.45
C ALA A 41 1.25 9.32 10.36
N ASP A 42 2.06 8.37 9.90
CA ASP A 42 3.16 8.60 8.96
C ASP A 42 2.79 8.22 7.53
N LEU A 43 1.57 7.72 7.30
CA LEU A 43 1.13 7.17 6.02
C LEU A 43 0.21 8.14 5.28
N THR A 44 0.40 8.22 3.97
CA THR A 44 -0.59 8.77 3.03
C THR A 44 -1.19 7.62 2.24
N VAL A 45 -2.52 7.50 2.20
CA VAL A 45 -3.17 6.34 1.59
C VAL A 45 -4.29 6.70 0.64
N GLY A 46 -4.54 5.82 -0.32
CA GLY A 46 -5.73 5.84 -1.17
C GLY A 46 -5.45 5.29 -2.57
N PRO A 47 -6.47 5.25 -3.44
CA PRO A 47 -6.28 4.92 -4.84
C PRO A 47 -5.49 6.02 -5.54
N LEU A 48 -4.43 5.62 -6.25
CA LEU A 48 -3.61 6.45 -7.13
C LEU A 48 -3.63 5.81 -8.52
N ILE A 49 -4.61 6.18 -9.33
CA ILE A 49 -4.83 5.63 -10.68
C ILE A 49 -4.83 6.75 -11.72
N GLU A 50 -4.59 6.39 -12.97
CA GLU A 50 -4.70 7.35 -14.07
C GLU A 50 -6.13 7.93 -14.12
N GLY A 51 -6.23 9.24 -13.96
CA GLY A 51 -7.51 9.97 -13.95
C GLY A 51 -8.16 10.17 -12.57
N ALA A 52 -7.64 9.58 -11.48
CA ALA A 52 -8.12 9.85 -10.13
C ALA A 52 -7.09 9.50 -9.04
N ALA A 53 -6.86 10.44 -8.12
CA ALA A 53 -6.03 10.24 -6.95
C ALA A 53 -6.75 10.74 -5.69
N TYR A 54 -6.79 9.91 -4.65
CA TYR A 54 -7.16 10.32 -3.31
C TYR A 54 -5.98 10.08 -2.38
N GLU A 55 -5.49 11.15 -1.77
CA GLU A 55 -4.38 11.12 -0.84
C GLU A 55 -4.88 11.48 0.55
N ILE A 56 -4.99 10.46 1.39
CA ILE A 56 -5.60 10.59 2.70
C ILE A 56 -4.54 10.48 3.77
N GLN A 57 -4.45 11.52 4.59
CA GLN A 57 -3.69 11.53 5.83
C GLN A 57 -4.66 11.46 7.01
N PHE A 58 -4.27 10.72 8.04
CA PHE A 58 -5.09 10.49 9.22
C PHE A 58 -4.85 11.60 10.25
N ALA A 59 -5.92 12.25 10.71
CA ALA A 59 -5.83 13.26 11.76
C ALA A 59 -5.82 12.66 13.18
N ALA A 60 -6.22 11.39 13.32
CA ALA A 60 -6.32 10.66 14.58
C ALA A 60 -6.17 9.15 14.31
N PRO A 61 -5.84 8.33 15.33
CA PRO A 61 -5.75 6.88 15.17
C PRO A 61 -7.07 6.30 14.66
N PRO A 62 -7.07 5.55 13.54
CA PRO A 62 -8.27 4.89 13.07
C PRO A 62 -8.58 3.65 13.93
N LYS A 63 -9.85 3.32 14.04
CA LYS A 63 -10.29 2.01 14.54
C LYS A 63 -10.10 0.98 13.42
N VAL A 64 -9.36 -0.08 13.71
CA VAL A 64 -9.12 -1.18 12.78
C VAL A 64 -9.93 -2.40 13.22
N THR A 65 -10.78 -2.93 12.34
CA THR A 65 -11.59 -4.12 12.62
C THR A 65 -11.56 -5.10 11.46
N LYS A 66 -11.95 -6.35 11.74
CA LYS A 66 -11.94 -7.44 10.77
C LYS A 66 -13.28 -8.16 10.79
N LEU A 67 -13.86 -8.39 9.62
CA LEU A 67 -15.11 -9.14 9.48
C LEU A 67 -15.15 -9.84 8.12
N ASP A 68 -15.32 -11.16 8.12
CA ASP A 68 -15.54 -11.97 6.92
C ASP A 68 -14.60 -11.64 5.74
N GLY A 69 -13.29 -11.66 6.01
CA GLY A 69 -12.25 -11.39 5.00
C GLY A 69 -11.96 -9.92 4.73
N TYR A 70 -12.78 -9.01 5.26
CA TYR A 70 -12.56 -7.57 5.15
C TYR A 70 -11.83 -7.00 6.36
N LEU A 71 -10.86 -6.13 6.08
CA LEU A 71 -10.29 -5.18 7.01
C LEU A 71 -11.02 -3.84 6.84
N THR A 72 -11.52 -3.28 7.94
CA THR A 72 -12.12 -1.95 7.99
C THR A 72 -11.19 -1.01 8.74
N VAL A 73 -10.88 0.13 8.14
CA VAL A 73 -10.13 1.24 8.76
C VAL A 73 -11.09 2.42 8.86
N ASP A 74 -11.42 2.81 10.09
CA ASP A 74 -12.49 3.74 10.39
C ASP A 74 -12.00 4.93 11.24
N THR A 75 -12.18 6.14 10.72
CA THR A 75 -11.83 7.40 11.40
C THR A 75 -13.03 8.07 12.08
N GLY A 76 -14.22 7.48 11.98
CA GLY A 76 -15.51 8.05 12.39
C GLY A 76 -16.16 8.86 11.29
N ALA A 77 -15.46 9.85 10.72
CA ALA A 77 -16.02 10.70 9.65
C ALA A 77 -16.02 10.00 8.28
N TRP A 78 -15.05 9.11 8.06
CA TRP A 78 -14.93 8.30 6.86
C TRP A 78 -14.23 6.99 7.19
N HIS A 79 -14.46 5.98 6.36
CA HIS A 79 -13.84 4.67 6.48
C HIS A 79 -13.69 4.02 5.12
N PHE A 80 -12.85 3.00 5.04
CA PHE A 80 -12.74 2.14 3.87
C PHE A 80 -12.60 0.68 4.27
N HIS A 81 -12.91 -0.20 3.30
CA HIS A 81 -12.95 -1.65 3.47
C HIS A 81 -12.07 -2.31 2.43
N LEU A 82 -11.18 -3.19 2.86
CA LEU A 82 -10.29 -3.96 1.98
C LEU A 82 -10.54 -5.45 2.17
N CYS A 83 -10.88 -6.17 1.10
CA CYS A 83 -11.03 -7.63 1.14
C CYS A 83 -9.64 -8.28 1.09
N VAL A 84 -9.03 -8.46 2.27
CA VAL A 84 -7.62 -8.88 2.41
C VAL A 84 -7.48 -10.38 2.66
N ASN A 85 -8.58 -11.06 2.95
CA ASN A 85 -8.64 -12.48 3.24
C ASN A 85 -9.89 -13.12 2.63
N ASP A 86 -10.12 -14.40 2.93
CA ASP A 86 -11.23 -15.17 2.39
C ASP A 86 -12.58 -14.62 2.87
N HIS A 87 -13.37 -14.12 1.92
CA HIS A 87 -14.70 -13.59 2.14
C HIS A 87 -15.75 -14.63 1.77
N ARG A 88 -16.57 -15.05 2.75
CA ARG A 88 -17.54 -16.15 2.60
C ARG A 88 -18.94 -15.67 2.21
N GLY A 89 -19.20 -14.37 2.32
CA GLY A 89 -20.47 -13.75 1.90
C GLY A 89 -20.83 -13.75 0.40
N PRO A 90 -19.92 -13.88 -0.59
CA PRO A 90 -20.30 -13.86 -2.01
C PRO A 90 -21.06 -15.12 -2.40
N GLN A 91 -22.11 -14.96 -3.21
CA GLN A 91 -22.89 -16.08 -3.74
C GLN A 91 -22.07 -16.96 -4.72
N SER A 92 -20.96 -16.45 -5.28
CA SER A 92 -20.09 -17.21 -6.18
C SER A 92 -18.63 -17.23 -5.71
N PRO A 93 -17.94 -18.39 -5.80
CA PRO A 93 -16.50 -18.49 -5.52
C PRO A 93 -15.64 -17.64 -6.45
N GLU A 94 -16.15 -17.30 -7.64
CA GLU A 94 -15.48 -16.40 -8.57
C GLU A 94 -15.46 -14.96 -8.06
N LEU A 95 -16.59 -14.45 -7.58
CA LEU A 95 -16.67 -13.11 -7.03
C LEU A 95 -15.82 -12.98 -5.75
N ALA A 96 -15.76 -14.03 -4.93
CA ALA A 96 -14.86 -14.08 -3.77
C ALA A 96 -13.39 -13.91 -4.19
N ARG A 97 -12.95 -14.63 -5.24
CA ARG A 97 -11.60 -14.51 -5.80
C ARG A 97 -11.32 -13.12 -6.39
N ILE A 98 -12.31 -12.51 -7.05
CA ILE A 98 -12.18 -11.16 -7.61
C ILE A 98 -12.00 -10.11 -6.50
N ARG A 99 -12.81 -10.19 -5.44
CA ARG A 99 -12.77 -9.20 -4.34
C ARG A 99 -11.46 -9.24 -3.57
N ARG A 100 -10.94 -10.44 -3.30
CA ARG A 100 -9.75 -10.66 -2.48
C ARG A 100 -8.51 -10.05 -3.13
N VAL A 101 -7.58 -9.58 -2.30
CA VAL A 101 -6.22 -9.24 -2.72
C VAL A 101 -5.59 -10.44 -3.44
N ALA A 102 -5.12 -10.21 -4.67
CA ALA A 102 -4.44 -11.20 -5.49
C ALA A 102 -2.99 -10.82 -5.81
N ARG A 103 -2.61 -9.55 -5.60
CA ARG A 103 -1.23 -9.07 -5.63
C ARG A 103 -1.04 -8.03 -4.54
N ALA A 104 0.09 -8.09 -3.85
CA ALA A 104 0.55 -7.04 -2.96
C ALA A 104 2.06 -6.87 -3.17
N ALA A 105 2.52 -5.64 -3.35
CA ALA A 105 3.93 -5.39 -3.60
C ALA A 105 4.38 -4.09 -2.93
N PHE A 106 5.52 -4.14 -2.27
CA PHE A 106 6.27 -2.94 -1.93
C PHE A 106 6.83 -2.37 -3.23
N PHE A 107 6.90 -1.06 -3.36
CA PHE A 107 7.43 -0.44 -4.57
C PHE A 107 8.31 0.76 -4.28
N LYS A 108 9.19 1.03 -5.24
CA LYS A 108 9.96 2.26 -5.36
C LYS A 108 9.76 2.80 -6.77
N THR A 109 9.27 4.01 -6.90
CA THR A 109 9.18 4.73 -8.17
C THR A 109 10.26 5.80 -8.23
N GLU A 110 10.99 5.89 -9.32
CA GLU A 110 12.00 6.90 -9.59
C GLU A 110 11.74 7.58 -10.95
N GLY A 111 12.28 8.79 -11.10
CA GLY A 111 12.05 9.61 -12.29
C GLY A 111 10.76 10.44 -12.21
N GLY A 112 10.41 11.11 -13.30
CA GLY A 112 9.33 12.10 -13.32
C GLY A 112 9.76 13.48 -12.79
N SER A 113 8.83 14.42 -12.73
CA SER A 113 9.10 15.85 -12.45
C SER A 113 8.81 16.30 -11.01
N CYS A 114 8.01 15.55 -10.24
CA CYS A 114 7.47 16.04 -8.96
C CYS A 114 8.25 15.59 -7.71
N ALA A 115 8.79 14.38 -7.67
CA ALA A 115 9.57 13.85 -6.55
C ALA A 115 10.77 13.03 -7.07
N PRO A 116 11.95 13.08 -6.41
CA PRO A 116 13.11 12.28 -6.84
C PRO A 116 12.83 10.78 -6.85
N ALA A 117 12.09 10.32 -5.84
CA ALA A 117 11.64 8.95 -5.70
C ALA A 117 10.43 8.87 -4.75
N ILE A 118 9.64 7.80 -4.85
CA ILE A 118 8.47 7.49 -4.01
C ILE A 118 8.59 6.04 -3.54
N TRP A 119 8.25 5.78 -2.28
CA TRP A 119 8.23 4.42 -1.71
C TRP A 119 6.86 4.10 -1.16
N GLY A 120 6.38 2.89 -1.44
CA GLY A 120 5.02 2.52 -1.08
C GLY A 120 4.78 1.03 -0.95
N LEU A 121 3.53 0.70 -0.64
CA LEU A 121 2.90 -0.61 -0.77
C LEU A 121 1.66 -0.43 -1.65
N ARG A 122 1.47 -1.33 -2.62
CA ARG A 122 0.29 -1.31 -3.49
C ARG A 122 -0.37 -2.67 -3.52
N LEU A 123 -1.71 -2.67 -3.49
CA LEU A 123 -2.54 -3.87 -3.52
C LEU A 123 -3.42 -3.87 -4.77
N TRP A 124 -3.61 -5.05 -5.34
CA TRP A 124 -4.52 -5.30 -6.45
C TRP A 124 -5.42 -6.50 -6.16
N ASN A 125 -6.65 -6.43 -6.63
CA ASN A 125 -7.65 -7.48 -6.46
C ASN A 125 -7.47 -8.61 -7.51
N GLY A 126 -8.36 -9.61 -7.51
CA GLY A 126 -8.32 -10.74 -8.44
C GLY A 126 -8.46 -10.40 -9.93
N ARG A 127 -8.80 -9.15 -10.27
CA ARG A 127 -8.82 -8.64 -11.65
C ARG A 127 -7.61 -7.77 -12.01
N GLY A 128 -6.68 -7.59 -11.08
CA GLY A 128 -5.57 -6.66 -11.25
C GLY A 128 -5.98 -5.18 -11.13
N GLU A 129 -7.17 -4.90 -10.58
CA GLU A 129 -7.60 -3.53 -10.30
C GLU A 129 -6.92 -3.03 -9.03
N GLN A 130 -6.42 -1.79 -9.03
CA GLN A 130 -5.78 -1.22 -7.85
C GLN A 130 -6.82 -1.06 -6.72
N MET A 131 -6.50 -1.60 -5.54
CA MET A 131 -7.33 -1.46 -4.35
C MET A 131 -6.91 -0.23 -3.53
N ILE A 132 -5.62 -0.14 -3.22
CA ILE A 132 -5.05 0.94 -2.40
C ILE A 132 -3.56 1.07 -2.71
N THR A 133 -3.07 2.31 -2.65
CA THR A 133 -1.65 2.64 -2.50
C THR A 133 -1.43 3.23 -1.11
N ILE A 134 -0.39 2.78 -0.42
CA ILE A 134 0.08 3.29 0.87
C ILE A 134 1.47 3.86 0.64
N LEU A 135 1.61 5.18 0.79
CA LEU A 135 2.88 5.89 0.66
C LEU A 135 3.53 6.01 2.04
N PHE A 136 4.81 5.67 2.10
CA PHE A 136 5.65 5.84 3.28
C PHE A 136 6.31 7.22 3.27
N PRO A 137 6.81 7.69 4.43
CA PRO A 137 7.51 8.97 4.52
C PRO A 137 8.62 9.12 3.47
N ASN A 138 8.61 10.25 2.76
CA ASN A 138 9.60 10.53 1.72
C ASN A 138 10.85 11.20 2.34
N PRO A 139 12.07 10.66 2.16
CA PRO A 139 13.31 11.25 2.66
C PRO A 139 13.58 12.67 2.15
N HIS A 140 13.05 13.04 0.98
CA HIS A 140 13.29 14.32 0.36
C HIS A 140 12.33 15.43 0.82
N PHE A 141 11.31 15.10 1.60
CA PHE A 141 10.27 16.05 2.00
C PHE A 141 10.00 16.02 3.52
N ASP A 142 9.59 17.16 4.07
CA ASP A 142 9.01 17.23 5.40
C ASP A 142 7.53 16.79 5.39
N GLU A 143 6.90 16.84 6.56
CA GLU A 143 5.52 16.40 6.76
C GLU A 143 4.49 17.33 6.06
N LYS A 144 4.93 18.50 5.61
CA LYS A 144 4.15 19.50 4.85
C LYS A 144 4.48 19.45 3.35
N TRP A 145 5.11 18.36 2.89
CA TRP A 145 5.54 18.18 1.50
C TRP A 145 6.50 19.28 1.01
N GLN A 146 7.26 19.92 1.91
CA GLN A 146 8.31 20.87 1.53
C GLN A 146 9.62 20.13 1.31
N ARG A 147 10.30 20.47 0.20
CA ARG A 147 11.57 19.84 -0.14
C ARG A 147 12.65 20.18 0.90
N LEU A 148 13.28 19.14 1.42
CA LEU A 148 14.40 19.27 2.34
C LEU A 148 15.69 19.61 1.59
N ARG A 149 16.59 20.36 2.25
CA ARG A 149 17.93 20.65 1.73
C ARG A 149 18.77 19.39 1.59
N GLU A 150 18.71 18.51 2.60
CA GLU A 150 19.39 17.22 2.62
C GLU A 150 18.35 16.12 2.92
N PRO A 151 18.41 14.95 2.24
CA PRO A 151 17.47 13.88 2.49
C PRO A 151 17.63 13.28 3.90
N ARG A 152 16.50 12.98 4.55
CA ARG A 152 16.41 12.26 5.82
C ARG A 152 16.18 10.77 5.58
N TRP A 153 17.25 10.01 5.39
CA TRP A 153 17.17 8.59 5.01
C TRP A 153 16.59 7.69 6.11
N GLU A 154 16.61 8.12 7.36
CA GLU A 154 15.94 7.44 8.48
C GLU A 154 14.43 7.26 8.25
N LYS A 155 13.81 8.13 7.44
CA LYS A 155 12.39 8.01 7.02
C LYS A 155 12.09 6.71 6.25
N MET A 156 13.12 6.06 5.71
CA MET A 156 12.99 4.80 4.98
C MET A 156 12.97 3.55 5.86
N GLU A 157 13.33 3.65 7.14
CA GLU A 157 13.58 2.47 7.99
C GLU A 157 12.37 1.54 8.05
N LEU A 158 11.18 2.10 8.25
CA LEU A 158 9.94 1.33 8.31
C LEU A 158 9.66 0.58 7.00
N TRP A 159 9.78 1.26 5.86
CA TRP A 159 9.57 0.62 4.55
C TRP A 159 10.58 -0.51 4.32
N GLN A 160 11.86 -0.28 4.65
CA GLN A 160 12.90 -1.29 4.48
C GLN A 160 12.71 -2.50 5.41
N GLU A 161 12.32 -2.26 6.67
CA GLU A 161 12.00 -3.32 7.63
C GLU A 161 10.86 -4.20 7.11
N LEU A 162 9.73 -3.58 6.79
CA LEU A 162 8.53 -4.30 6.35
C LEU A 162 8.76 -5.00 5.01
N ARG A 163 9.42 -4.36 4.05
CA ARG A 163 9.78 -4.99 2.78
C ARG A 163 10.65 -6.23 3.00
N ARG A 164 11.70 -6.15 3.83
CA ARG A 164 12.55 -7.32 4.13
C ARG A 164 11.75 -8.44 4.78
N ARG A 165 10.84 -8.11 5.69
CA ARG A 165 10.03 -9.09 6.42
C ARG A 165 9.02 -9.80 5.53
N TYR A 166 8.36 -9.08 4.62
CA TYR A 166 7.22 -9.59 3.85
C TYR A 166 7.55 -9.93 2.40
N ALA A 167 8.63 -9.37 1.83
CA ALA A 167 9.02 -9.49 0.43
C ALA A 167 10.56 -9.68 0.25
N GLY A 168 11.27 -10.14 1.28
CA GLY A 168 12.72 -10.32 1.28
C GLY A 168 13.21 -11.71 0.87
N GLY A 169 12.48 -12.38 -0.03
CA GLY A 169 12.96 -13.61 -0.69
C GLY A 169 14.25 -13.39 -1.44
#